data_AF-A0A0K8Q7W1-F1
#
_entry.id   AF-A0A0K8Q7W1-F1
#
_cell.length_a   1.000
_cell.length_b   1.000
_cell.length_c   1.000
_cell.angle_alpha   90.00
_cell.angle_beta   90.00
_cell.angle_gamma   90.00
#
_symmetry.space_group_name_H-M   'P 1'
#
loop_
_entity.id
_entity.type
_entity.pdbx_description
1 polymer ?
#
loop_
_entity_poly.entity_id
_entity_poly.type
_entity_poly.pdbx_seq_one_letter_code
_entity_poly.pdbx_strand_id
1 'polypeptide(L)' 'MNVIAGRDPHHIVEAQFKAFARALRSAVESDPRVEGIPSTKGAL' A
#
# COMPACT_ATOMS: atom_id res chain seq x y z
N MET A 1 -9.16 1.13 4.94
CA MET A 1 -7.92 1.56 5.63
C MET A 1 -8.24 1.69 7.11
N ASN A 2 -7.51 1.04 8.01
CA ASN A 2 -7.82 1.07 9.44
C ASN A 2 -6.77 1.87 10.21
N VAL A 3 -7.21 2.86 11.00
CA VAL A 3 -6.35 3.64 11.90
C VAL A 3 -6.57 3.11 13.30
N ILE A 4 -5.51 2.57 13.91
CA ILE A 4 -5.60 1.86 15.20
C ILE A 4 -5.97 2.81 16.35
N ALA A 5 -5.55 4.08 16.27
CA ALA A 5 -5.92 5.12 17.24
C ALA A 5 -5.80 6.53 16.63
N GLY A 6 -6.65 7.45 17.10
CA GLY A 6 -6.62 8.87 16.75
C GLY A 6 -7.77 9.62 17.42
N ARG A 7 -7.57 10.90 17.75
CA ARG A 7 -8.61 11.77 18.36
C ARG A 7 -8.99 12.95 17.47
N ASP A 8 -8.06 13.38 16.64
CA ASP A 8 -8.25 14.50 15.73
C ASP A 8 -8.54 13.99 14.29
N PRO A 9 -9.65 14.42 13.66
CA PRO A 9 -10.00 13.97 12.32
C PRO A 9 -8.95 14.29 11.25
N HIS A 10 -8.27 15.44 11.36
CA HIS A 10 -7.23 15.83 10.40
C HIS A 10 -6.07 14.82 10.42
N HIS A 11 -5.53 14.51 11.62
CA HIS A 11 -4.47 13.54 11.78
C HIS A 11 -4.89 12.12 11.39
N ILE A 12 -6.15 11.72 11.63
CA ILE A 12 -6.65 10.40 11.22
C ILE A 12 -6.60 10.28 9.69
N VAL A 13 -7.11 11.27 8.95
CA VAL A 13 -7.10 11.25 7.48
C VAL A 13 -5.67 11.29 6.96
N GLU A 14 -4.85 12.19 7.48
CA GLU A 14 -3.44 12.30 7.08
C GLU A 14 -2.67 10.99 7.29
N ALA A 15 -2.90 10.30 8.42
CA ALA A 15 -2.29 9.02 8.71
C ALA A 15 -2.71 7.94 7.69
N GLN A 16 -3.98 7.91 7.28
CA GLN A 16 -4.45 6.99 6.24
C GLN A 16 -3.74 7.26 4.91
N PHE A 17 -3.72 8.51 4.43
CA PHE A 17 -3.06 8.85 3.16
C PHE A 17 -1.56 8.56 3.18
N LYS A 18 -0.87 8.86 4.28
CA LYS A 18 0.55 8.54 4.44
C LYS A 18 0.81 7.04 4.39
N ALA A 19 -0.01 6.25 5.08
CA ALA A 19 0.13 4.80 5.04
C ALA A 19 -0.23 4.23 3.66
N PHE A 20 -1.19 4.83 2.95
CA PHE A 20 -1.57 4.40 1.61
C PHE A 20 -0.45 4.68 0.63
N ALA A 21 0.14 5.87 0.66
CA ALA A 21 1.26 6.24 -0.18
C ALA A 21 2.45 5.30 0.00
N ARG A 22 2.77 4.89 1.24
CA ARG A 22 3.83 3.92 1.51
C ARG A 22 3.50 2.52 0.98
N ALA A 23 2.29 2.03 1.24
CA ALA A 23 1.86 0.72 0.78
C ALA A 23 1.84 0.65 -0.76
N LEU A 24 1.30 1.69 -1.41
CA LEU A 24 1.28 1.79 -2.86
C LEU A 24 2.69 1.82 -3.44
N ARG A 25 3.58 2.66 -2.88
CA ARG A 25 4.98 2.72 -3.31
C ARG A 25 5.63 1.34 -3.29
N SER A 26 5.51 0.61 -2.18
CA SER A 26 6.09 -0.74 -2.09
C SER A 26 5.41 -1.74 -3.02
N ALA A 27 4.10 -1.63 -3.27
CA ALA A 27 3.37 -2.55 -4.13
C ALA A 27 3.71 -2.38 -5.63
N VAL A 28 4.10 -1.19 -6.06
CA VAL A 28 4.45 -0.90 -7.47
C VAL A 28 5.95 -0.92 -7.75
N GLU A 29 6.79 -1.05 -6.73
CA GLU A 29 8.24 -1.20 -6.90
C GLU A 29 8.56 -2.51 -7.63
N SER A 30 9.54 -2.47 -8.55
CA SER A 30 10.00 -3.67 -9.25
C SER A 30 10.70 -4.61 -8.28
N ASP A 31 10.20 -5.84 -8.15
CA ASP A 31 10.85 -6.89 -7.35
C ASP A 31 11.85 -7.66 -8.22
N PRO A 32 13.17 -7.57 -7.95
CA PRO A 32 14.18 -8.27 -8.74
C PRO A 32 14.12 -9.81 -8.60
N ARG A 33 13.29 -10.34 -7.70
CA ARG A 33 13.06 -11.78 -7.52
C ARG A 33 11.91 -12.31 -8.37
N VAL A 34 11.12 -11.43 -8.95
CA VAL A 34 9.93 -11.78 -9.72
C VAL A 34 10.23 -11.60 -11.21
N GLU A 35 10.10 -12.69 -11.96
CA GLU A 35 10.09 -12.66 -13.41
C GLU A 35 8.65 -12.83 -13.92
N GLY A 36 8.24 -12.01 -14.89
CA GLY A 36 6.90 -12.06 -15.47
C GLY A 36 5.80 -11.52 -14.56
N ILE A 37 4.59 -12.08 -14.68
CA ILE A 37 3.40 -11.60 -13.97
C ILE A 37 3.30 -12.29 -12.60
N PRO A 38 3.22 -11.56 -11.47
CA PRO A 38 3.10 -12.14 -10.12
C PRO A 38 1.69 -12.68 -9.85
N SER A 39 1.26 -13.66 -10.65
CA SER A 39 -0.05 -14.30 -10.59
C SER A 39 0.06 -15.75 -11.01
N THR A 40 -0.51 -16.67 -10.22
CA THR A 40 -0.55 -18.10 -10.55
C THR A 40 -1.37 -18.41 -11.80
N LYS A 41 -2.24 -17.47 -12.23
CA LYS A 41 -3.02 -17.57 -13.47
C LYS A 41 -2.29 -16.97 -14.68
N GLY A 42 -1.14 -16.32 -14.48
CA GLY A 42 -0.38 -15.65 -15.54
C GLY A 42 -1.02 -14.37 -16.08
N ALA A 43 -1.95 -13.75 -15.36
CA ALA A 43 -2.61 -12.49 -15.73
C ALA A 43 -2.98 -11.65 -14.47
N LEU A 44 -3.13 -10.32 -14.64
CA LEU A 44 -3.56 -9.34 -13.62
C LEU A 44 -4.78 -8.55 -14.12
#